data_AF-A0A814H3J5-F1
#
_entry.id   AF-A0A814H3J5-F1
#
_cell.length_a   1.000
_cell.length_b   1.000
_cell.length_c   1.000
_cell.angle_alpha   90.00
_cell.angle_beta   90.00
_cell.angle_gamma   90.00
#
_symmetry.space_group_name_H-M   'P 1'
#
loop_
_entity.id
_entity.type
_entity.pdbx_description
1 polymer ?
#
loop_
_entity_poly.entity_id
_entity_poly.type
_entity_poly.pdbx_seq_one_letter_code
_entity_poly.pdbx_strand_id
1 'polypeptide(L)'
;MRLVITDDYSAMAEWGARYIKKRINDFKPDANRLFVLGLPTGSTPLGTYKKLIEFVKAKQLSFQYVVTFNMDEYVGLPRDHPESYHSFMWNNFFKHIDIDPKNVHILDGNATDLIHECNEYEKAIQQVGGVELFVGGIGPDGHIAFNEPGSSLVSRTRVKTLAQDTIIANARFFGNDIKKVPTSALTVGVGTVMDAKEVRSSLVSRTRVKTLAQDTIIANARFFGNDIKKVPTSALTVGVGTVMDAKEVLILISGTSKAYALHMAIEEGVNHMWTVSAFQNHPRFLCVCDEDATMELKVKTVRYFKSLMPVHSQLIEDNGAPSLLHTEN
;
A
#
# COMPACT_ATOMS: atom_id res chain seq x y z
N MET A 1 13.28 8.11 9.58
CA MET A 1 12.37 6.97 9.85
C MET A 1 12.03 6.92 11.33
N ARG A 2 10.82 6.47 11.66
CA ARG A 2 10.45 5.93 12.98
C ARG A 2 10.05 4.46 12.81
N LEU A 3 10.49 3.61 13.74
CA LEU A 3 10.02 2.22 13.85
C LEU A 3 9.35 2.06 15.22
N VAL A 4 8.13 1.57 15.21
CA VAL A 4 7.33 1.21 16.38
C VAL A 4 7.22 -0.30 16.40
N ILE A 5 7.59 -0.91 17.52
CA ILE A 5 7.55 -2.35 17.72
C ILE A 5 6.52 -2.61 18.81
N THR A 6 5.45 -3.31 18.46
CA THR A 6 4.36 -3.69 19.35
C THR A 6 4.41 -5.19 19.64
N ASP A 7 3.77 -5.62 20.72
CA ASP A 7 3.84 -7.01 21.16
C ASP A 7 3.28 -8.00 20.14
N ASP A 8 2.14 -7.67 19.52
CA ASP A 8 1.44 -8.56 18.60
C ASP A 8 0.68 -7.81 17.48
N TYR A 9 0.04 -8.57 16.59
CA TYR A 9 -0.80 -8.05 15.50
C TYR A 9 -1.93 -7.14 15.99
N SER A 10 -2.58 -7.45 17.11
CA SER A 10 -3.68 -6.65 17.64
C SER A 10 -3.17 -5.29 18.13
N ALA A 11 -2.03 -5.28 18.82
CA ALA A 11 -1.35 -4.07 19.26
C ALA A 11 -0.87 -3.23 18.05
N MET A 12 -0.29 -3.84 17.02
CA MET A 12 0.09 -3.15 15.77
C MET A 12 -1.12 -2.49 15.11
N ALA A 13 -2.22 -3.24 15.01
CA ALA A 13 -3.46 -2.80 14.40
C ALA A 13 -4.09 -1.62 15.14
N GLU A 14 -4.13 -1.70 16.47
CA GLU A 14 -4.63 -0.62 17.33
C GLU A 14 -3.73 0.61 17.28
N TRP A 15 -2.41 0.44 17.34
CA TRP A 15 -1.46 1.55 17.26
C TRP A 15 -1.64 2.31 15.94
N GLY A 16 -1.68 1.59 14.81
CA GLY A 16 -1.94 2.18 13.49
C GLY A 16 -3.27 2.93 13.42
N ALA A 17 -4.34 2.36 13.99
CA ALA A 17 -5.66 2.99 14.01
C ALA A 17 -5.69 4.26 14.88
N ARG A 18 -5.04 4.24 16.05
CA ARG A 18 -4.92 5.42 16.92
C ARG A 18 -4.10 6.53 16.26
N TYR A 19 -3.04 6.16 15.52
CA TYR A 19 -2.26 7.14 14.76
C TYR A 19 -3.10 7.81 13.68
N ILE A 20 -3.82 7.03 12.87
CA ILE A 20 -4.71 7.57 11.83
C ILE A 20 -5.79 8.47 12.47
N LYS A 21 -6.44 8.01 13.55
CA LYS A 21 -7.42 8.80 14.31
C LYS A 21 -6.83 10.16 14.74
N LYS A 22 -5.65 10.14 15.37
CA LYS A 22 -4.99 11.35 15.84
C LYS A 22 -4.64 12.28 14.69
N ARG A 23 -4.08 11.78 13.59
CA ARG A 23 -3.73 12.60 12.42
C ARG A 23 -4.95 13.28 11.81
N ILE A 24 -6.08 12.57 11.68
CA ILE A 24 -7.34 13.15 11.21
C ILE A 24 -7.84 14.22 12.20
N ASN A 25 -7.92 13.90 13.49
CA ASN A 25 -8.46 14.82 14.50
C ASN A 25 -7.58 16.07 14.69
N ASP A 26 -6.26 15.94 14.69
CA ASP A 26 -5.32 17.06 14.81
C ASP A 26 -5.32 17.94 13.54
N PHE A 27 -5.59 17.35 12.37
CA PHE A 27 -5.74 18.09 11.11
C PHE A 27 -7.03 18.93 11.08
N LYS A 28 -8.08 18.50 11.79
CA LYS A 28 -9.40 19.13 11.88
C LYS A 28 -10.01 19.37 10.49
N PRO A 29 -10.25 18.32 9.69
CA PRO A 29 -10.77 18.50 8.34
C PRO A 29 -12.19 19.07 8.35
N ASP A 30 -12.49 19.87 7.33
CA ASP A 30 -13.80 20.49 7.10
C ASP A 30 -14.12 20.51 5.60
N ALA A 31 -15.24 21.12 5.23
CA ALA A 31 -15.71 21.18 3.85
C ALA A 31 -14.74 21.87 2.88
N ASN A 32 -13.86 22.75 3.36
CA ASN A 32 -12.89 23.49 2.56
C ASN A 32 -11.48 22.90 2.65
N ARG A 33 -11.23 22.03 3.64
CA ARG A 33 -9.93 21.43 3.89
C ARG A 33 -10.10 19.94 4.22
N LEU A 34 -10.07 19.13 3.17
CA LEU A 34 -10.23 17.68 3.28
C LEU A 34 -8.94 17.01 3.78
N PHE A 35 -9.07 15.94 4.55
CA PHE A 35 -7.95 15.07 4.90
C PHE A 35 -7.82 13.97 3.84
N VAL A 36 -6.71 13.92 3.11
CA VAL A 36 -6.50 12.94 2.05
C VAL A 36 -5.71 11.74 2.57
N LEU A 37 -6.32 10.55 2.51
CA LEU A 37 -5.81 9.30 3.10
C LEU A 37 -5.58 8.23 2.03
N GLY A 38 -4.33 7.79 1.88
CA GLY A 38 -3.99 6.61 1.07
C GLY A 38 -4.25 5.32 1.83
N LEU A 39 -4.90 4.32 1.22
CA LEU A 39 -5.34 3.09 1.90
C LEU A 39 -4.89 1.80 1.20
N PRO A 40 -4.48 0.77 1.97
CA PRO A 40 -4.15 -0.54 1.44
C PRO A 40 -5.29 -1.56 1.59
N THR A 41 -5.17 -2.68 0.89
CA THR A 41 -6.03 -3.87 1.10
C THR A 41 -5.24 -5.02 1.73
N GLY A 42 -5.84 -6.21 1.81
CA GLY A 42 -5.21 -7.41 2.31
C GLY A 42 -5.42 -7.64 3.81
N SER A 43 -4.80 -8.71 4.34
CA SER A 43 -5.07 -9.15 5.71
C SER A 43 -4.49 -8.23 6.77
N THR A 44 -3.32 -7.63 6.53
CA THR A 44 -2.59 -6.78 7.50
C THR A 44 -3.41 -5.57 7.99
N PRO A 45 -4.06 -4.76 7.13
CA PRO A 45 -4.82 -3.60 7.60
C PRO A 45 -6.21 -3.94 8.19
N LEU A 46 -6.69 -5.19 8.13
CA LEU A 46 -8.04 -5.53 8.62
C LEU A 46 -8.27 -5.19 10.08
N GLY A 47 -7.28 -5.44 10.94
CA GLY A 47 -7.34 -5.10 12.36
C GLY A 47 -7.46 -3.58 12.56
N THR A 48 -6.68 -2.81 11.80
CA THR A 48 -6.72 -1.35 11.81
C THR A 48 -8.08 -0.83 11.35
N TYR A 49 -8.67 -1.39 10.28
CA TYR A 49 -10.02 -1.00 9.84
C TYR A 49 -11.09 -1.28 10.90
N LYS A 50 -11.05 -2.45 11.56
CA LYS A 50 -11.97 -2.76 12.66
C LYS A 50 -11.88 -1.73 13.78
N LYS A 51 -10.67 -1.34 14.18
CA LYS A 51 -10.45 -0.32 15.22
C LYS A 51 -10.90 1.07 14.79
N LEU A 52 -10.68 1.47 13.53
CA LEU A 52 -11.20 2.73 12.99
C LEU A 52 -12.74 2.76 13.02
N ILE A 53 -13.40 1.65 12.66
CA ILE A 53 -14.86 1.52 12.75
C ILE A 53 -15.34 1.65 14.21
N GLU A 54 -14.64 1.03 15.16
CA GLU A 54 -14.93 1.18 16.60
C GLU A 54 -14.86 2.65 17.02
N PHE A 55 -13.83 3.41 16.59
CA PHE A 55 -13.71 4.84 16.88
C PHE A 55 -14.82 5.69 16.27
N VAL A 56 -15.25 5.37 15.04
CA VAL A 56 -16.38 6.07 14.40
C VAL A 56 -17.69 5.79 15.15
N LYS A 57 -17.96 4.53 15.49
CA LYS A 57 -19.15 4.15 16.28
C LYS A 57 -19.15 4.79 17.67
N ALA A 58 -17.98 4.97 18.27
CA ALA A 58 -17.79 5.66 19.54
C ALA A 58 -17.81 7.20 19.41
N LYS A 59 -18.02 7.76 18.21
CA LYS A 59 -17.98 9.21 17.91
C LYS A 59 -16.66 9.90 18.26
N GLN A 60 -15.55 9.15 18.22
CA GLN A 60 -14.19 9.65 18.45
C GLN A 60 -13.46 10.01 17.15
N LEU A 61 -14.05 9.64 16.01
CA LEU A 61 -13.51 9.85 14.66
C LEU A 61 -14.67 10.03 13.68
N SER A 62 -14.49 10.86 12.66
CA SER A 62 -15.43 11.02 11.55
C SER A 62 -14.66 11.05 10.24
N PHE A 63 -15.23 10.41 9.21
CA PHE A 63 -14.71 10.39 7.84
C PHE A 63 -15.49 11.32 6.90
N GLN A 64 -16.41 12.14 7.41
CA GLN A 64 -17.24 13.04 6.61
C GLN A 64 -16.42 13.96 5.68
N TYR A 65 -15.26 14.44 6.16
CA TYR A 65 -14.34 15.32 5.42
C TYR A 65 -13.01 14.64 5.09
N VAL A 66 -13.04 13.32 4.94
CA VAL A 66 -11.89 12.51 4.49
C VAL A 66 -12.11 12.09 3.03
N VAL A 67 -11.05 12.18 2.24
CA VAL A 67 -10.97 11.64 0.87
C VAL A 67 -9.99 10.48 0.87
N THR A 68 -10.37 9.35 0.27
CA THR A 68 -9.54 8.15 0.25
C THR A 68 -9.07 7.80 -1.15
N PHE A 69 -7.82 7.34 -1.26
CA PHE A 69 -7.25 6.78 -2.48
C PHE A 69 -6.66 5.40 -2.16
N ASN A 70 -7.18 4.36 -2.79
CA ASN A 70 -6.59 3.02 -2.68
C ASN A 70 -5.32 2.87 -3.53
N MET A 71 -4.44 1.96 -3.11
CA MET A 71 -3.17 1.69 -3.79
C MET A 71 -3.33 1.04 -5.17
N ASP A 72 -4.32 0.17 -5.33
CA ASP A 72 -4.38 -0.75 -6.45
C ASP A 72 -5.79 -1.32 -6.66
N GLU A 73 -5.98 -1.95 -7.82
CA GLU A 73 -7.11 -2.82 -8.15
C GLU A 73 -6.70 -3.83 -9.24
N TYR A 74 -7.31 -5.01 -9.24
CA TYR A 74 -7.14 -6.01 -10.29
C TYR A 74 -7.77 -5.58 -11.61
N VAL A 75 -7.04 -5.79 -12.72
CA VAL A 75 -7.55 -5.54 -14.07
C VAL A 75 -8.41 -6.72 -14.54
N GLY A 76 -9.57 -6.42 -15.11
CA GLY A 76 -10.48 -7.40 -15.71
C GLY A 76 -11.30 -8.22 -14.70
N LEU A 77 -11.22 -7.90 -13.40
CA LEU A 77 -12.06 -8.52 -12.37
C LEU A 77 -13.33 -7.68 -12.18
N PRO A 78 -14.54 -8.26 -12.23
CA PRO A 78 -15.77 -7.50 -12.02
C PRO A 78 -15.74 -6.73 -10.69
N ARG A 79 -16.24 -5.48 -10.71
CA ARG A 79 -16.20 -4.59 -9.56
C ARG A 79 -16.93 -5.14 -8.33
N ASP A 80 -17.98 -5.91 -8.54
CA ASP A 80 -18.79 -6.57 -7.53
C ASP A 80 -18.27 -7.97 -7.16
N HIS A 81 -17.22 -8.47 -7.84
CA HIS A 81 -16.59 -9.73 -7.48
C HIS A 81 -16.13 -9.66 -6.02
N PRO A 82 -16.35 -10.70 -5.19
CA PRO A 82 -16.06 -10.68 -3.76
C PRO A 82 -14.58 -10.40 -3.44
N GLU A 83 -13.68 -10.85 -4.32
CA GLU A 83 -12.22 -10.66 -4.19
C GLU A 83 -11.66 -9.41 -4.88
N SER A 84 -12.52 -8.55 -5.45
CA SER A 84 -12.06 -7.23 -5.93
C SER A 84 -11.70 -6.33 -4.76
N TYR A 85 -10.81 -5.36 -4.98
CA TYR A 85 -10.46 -4.39 -3.95
C TYR A 85 -11.59 -3.38 -3.70
N HIS A 86 -12.45 -3.10 -4.68
CA HIS A 86 -13.75 -2.46 -4.49
C HIS A 86 -14.60 -3.19 -3.44
N SER A 87 -14.85 -4.49 -3.62
CA SER A 87 -15.62 -5.30 -2.68
C SER A 87 -14.94 -5.42 -1.31
N PHE A 88 -13.62 -5.60 -1.28
CA PHE A 88 -12.86 -5.67 -0.04
C PHE A 88 -13.05 -4.40 0.79
N MET A 89 -12.81 -3.23 0.19
CA MET A 89 -12.88 -1.96 0.91
C MET A 89 -14.31 -1.63 1.34
N TRP A 90 -15.28 -1.88 0.47
CA TRP A 90 -16.69 -1.64 0.80
C TRP A 90 -17.15 -2.53 1.96
N ASN A 91 -16.82 -3.82 1.91
CA ASN A 91 -17.28 -4.78 2.91
C ASN A 91 -16.57 -4.69 4.26
N ASN A 92 -15.29 -4.35 4.26
CA ASN A 92 -14.47 -4.33 5.47
C ASN A 92 -14.33 -2.94 6.09
N PHE A 93 -14.63 -1.87 5.37
CA PHE A 93 -14.43 -0.51 5.87
C PHE A 93 -15.54 0.48 5.50
N PHE A 94 -15.70 0.84 4.23
CA PHE A 94 -16.46 2.03 3.84
C PHE A 94 -17.95 1.98 4.22
N LYS A 95 -18.62 0.82 4.14
CA LYS A 95 -20.04 0.71 4.51
C LYS A 95 -20.31 0.85 6.02
N HIS A 96 -19.26 0.88 6.85
CA HIS A 96 -19.36 0.90 8.32
C HIS A 96 -18.98 2.25 8.94
N ILE A 97 -18.65 3.25 8.12
CA ILE A 97 -18.21 4.59 8.53
C ILE A 97 -19.04 5.67 7.82
N ASP A 98 -18.89 6.92 8.24
CA ASP A 98 -19.62 8.09 7.74
C ASP A 98 -18.90 8.82 6.57
N ILE A 99 -18.15 8.08 5.75
CA ILE A 99 -17.50 8.63 4.56
C ILE A 99 -18.53 8.87 3.44
N ASP A 100 -18.44 10.01 2.76
CA ASP A 100 -19.23 10.27 1.55
C ASP A 100 -18.69 9.39 0.40
N PRO A 101 -19.52 8.54 -0.25
CA PRO A 101 -19.06 7.69 -1.36
C PRO A 101 -18.37 8.46 -2.49
N LYS A 102 -18.68 9.75 -2.70
CA LYS A 102 -18.02 10.58 -3.72
C LYS A 102 -16.55 10.87 -3.39
N ASN A 103 -16.17 10.75 -2.12
CA ASN A 103 -14.80 10.98 -1.63
C ASN A 103 -13.98 9.67 -1.62
N VAL A 104 -14.54 8.56 -2.12
CA VAL A 104 -13.86 7.27 -2.20
C VAL A 104 -13.32 7.06 -3.62
N HIS A 105 -12.00 6.96 -3.74
CA HIS A 105 -11.33 6.69 -5.00
C HIS A 105 -10.60 5.35 -4.96
N ILE A 106 -10.95 4.47 -5.91
CA ILE A 106 -10.29 3.19 -6.17
C ILE A 106 -10.17 3.09 -7.69
N LEU A 107 -9.01 2.67 -8.17
CA LEU A 107 -8.74 2.48 -9.60
C LEU A 107 -9.81 1.60 -10.26
N ASP A 108 -10.23 1.94 -11.48
CA ASP A 108 -11.12 1.12 -12.28
C ASP A 108 -10.33 0.12 -13.14
N GLY A 109 -10.17 -1.10 -12.62
CA GLY A 109 -9.54 -2.20 -13.34
C GLY A 109 -10.29 -2.69 -14.59
N ASN A 110 -11.51 -2.21 -14.85
CA ASN A 110 -12.29 -2.54 -16.05
C ASN A 110 -12.44 -1.36 -17.02
N ALA A 111 -11.71 -0.25 -16.80
CA ALA A 111 -11.70 0.88 -17.71
C ALA A 111 -11.25 0.46 -19.12
N THR A 112 -11.88 1.06 -20.14
CA THR A 112 -11.54 0.78 -21.55
C THR A 112 -10.13 1.24 -21.92
N ASP A 113 -9.68 2.35 -21.33
CA ASP A 113 -8.32 2.85 -21.42
C ASP A 113 -7.69 2.93 -20.03
N LEU A 114 -6.95 1.88 -19.68
CA LEU A 114 -6.27 1.74 -18.39
C LEU A 114 -5.18 2.79 -18.16
N ILE A 115 -4.55 3.30 -19.23
CA ILE A 115 -3.51 4.32 -19.11
C ILE A 115 -4.16 5.67 -18.79
N HIS A 116 -5.28 5.97 -19.47
CA HIS A 116 -6.09 7.14 -19.15
C HIS A 116 -6.57 7.09 -17.70
N GLU A 117 -7.12 5.96 -17.25
CA GLU A 117 -7.54 5.75 -15.85
C GLU A 117 -6.40 6.06 -14.86
N CYS A 118 -5.20 5.51 -15.09
CA CYS A 118 -4.04 5.78 -14.24
C CYS A 118 -3.66 7.27 -14.20
N ASN A 119 -3.76 7.98 -15.34
CA ASN A 119 -3.43 9.40 -15.42
C ASN A 119 -4.50 10.27 -14.73
N GLU A 120 -5.78 9.94 -14.88
CA GLU A 120 -6.86 10.63 -14.17
C GLU A 120 -6.78 10.40 -12.66
N TYR A 121 -6.34 9.22 -12.22
CA TYR A 121 -6.12 8.93 -10.81
C TYR A 121 -5.02 9.83 -10.21
N GLU A 122 -3.90 10.01 -10.90
CA GLU A 122 -2.84 10.96 -10.49
C GLU A 122 -3.34 12.41 -10.47
N LYS A 123 -4.14 12.81 -11.47
CA LYS A 123 -4.73 14.15 -11.50
C LYS A 123 -5.70 14.36 -10.34
N ALA A 124 -6.53 13.37 -10.01
CA ALA A 124 -7.45 13.44 -8.88
C ALA A 124 -6.71 13.65 -7.55
N ILE A 125 -5.60 12.92 -7.34
CA ILE A 125 -4.74 13.11 -6.16
C ILE A 125 -4.18 14.55 -6.12
N GLN A 126 -3.71 15.07 -7.26
CA GLN A 126 -3.16 16.42 -7.34
C GLN A 126 -4.22 17.50 -7.11
N GLN A 127 -5.43 17.32 -7.65
CA GLN A 127 -6.55 18.26 -7.54
C GLN A 127 -7.01 18.46 -6.09
N VAL A 128 -6.92 17.42 -5.26
CA VAL A 128 -7.23 17.51 -3.82
C VAL A 128 -6.04 17.97 -2.96
N GLY A 129 -4.91 18.33 -3.57
CA GLY A 129 -3.74 18.88 -2.88
C GLY A 129 -2.72 17.83 -2.40
N GLY A 130 -2.80 16.60 -2.91
CA GLY A 130 -1.89 15.51 -2.55
C GLY A 130 -2.30 14.75 -1.28
N VAL A 131 -1.64 13.63 -1.02
CA VAL A 131 -1.97 12.73 0.10
C VAL A 131 -1.34 13.25 1.40
N GLU A 132 -2.15 13.42 2.45
CA GLU A 132 -1.68 13.85 3.77
C GLU A 132 -1.03 12.70 4.53
N LEU A 133 -1.65 11.51 4.50
CA LEU A 133 -1.13 10.28 5.10
C LEU A 133 -1.38 9.11 4.16
N PHE A 134 -0.33 8.40 3.76
CA PHE A 134 -0.44 7.19 2.96
C PHE A 134 -0.18 5.97 3.84
N VAL A 135 -1.20 5.12 4.01
CA VAL A 135 -1.09 3.86 4.74
C VAL A 135 -0.80 2.74 3.76
N GLY A 136 0.18 1.89 4.08
CA GLY A 136 0.59 0.76 3.25
C GLY A 136 0.92 -0.47 4.07
N GLY A 137 1.19 -1.56 3.35
CA GLY A 137 1.81 -2.76 3.89
C GLY A 137 3.02 -3.14 3.04
N ILE A 138 3.72 -4.20 3.44
CA ILE A 138 4.86 -4.76 2.71
C ILE A 138 4.57 -6.19 2.24
N GLY A 139 4.92 -6.53 1.00
CA GLY A 139 4.95 -7.91 0.50
C GLY A 139 6.11 -8.72 1.11
N PRO A 140 6.07 -10.06 1.13
CA PRO A 140 7.22 -10.88 1.55
C PRO A 140 8.51 -10.61 0.75
N ASP A 141 8.38 -10.11 -0.48
CA ASP A 141 9.43 -9.69 -1.41
C ASP A 141 9.77 -8.19 -1.33
N GLY A 142 9.21 -7.47 -0.35
CA GLY A 142 9.46 -6.05 -0.15
C GLY A 142 8.69 -5.09 -1.04
N HIS A 143 7.67 -5.55 -1.78
CA HIS A 143 6.86 -4.63 -2.58
C HIS A 143 5.99 -3.70 -1.72
N ILE A 144 5.81 -2.47 -2.22
CA ILE A 144 4.70 -1.57 -1.83
C ILE A 144 3.64 -1.58 -2.93
N ALA A 145 2.36 -1.76 -2.58
CA ALA A 145 1.29 -1.98 -3.57
C ALA A 145 1.68 -3.10 -4.55
N PHE A 146 1.35 -3.02 -5.85
CA PHE A 146 1.89 -3.94 -6.86
C PHE A 146 3.21 -3.44 -7.50
N ASN A 147 4.05 -2.77 -6.70
CA ASN A 147 5.42 -2.43 -7.09
C ASN A 147 6.43 -3.51 -6.69
N GLU A 148 6.24 -4.78 -7.07
CA GLU A 148 7.11 -5.43 -8.05
C GLU A 148 8.64 -5.31 -7.86
N PRO A 149 9.41 -6.30 -7.36
CA PRO A 149 10.87 -6.23 -7.46
C PRO A 149 11.37 -5.79 -8.84
N GLY A 150 12.32 -4.87 -8.83
CA GLY A 150 12.86 -4.15 -9.98
C GLY A 150 12.04 -2.93 -10.43
N SER A 151 10.90 -2.60 -9.82
CA SER A 151 10.10 -1.44 -10.21
C SER A 151 10.83 -0.13 -9.96
N SER A 152 10.67 0.87 -10.86
CA SER A 152 11.32 2.17 -10.65
C SER A 152 10.85 2.79 -9.34
N LEU A 153 11.81 3.25 -8.53
CA LEU A 153 11.56 3.91 -7.24
C LEU A 153 10.93 5.30 -7.38
N VAL A 154 10.88 5.85 -8.60
CA VAL A 154 10.18 7.10 -8.93
C VAL A 154 9.02 6.86 -9.91
N SER A 155 8.52 5.63 -9.94
CA SER A 155 7.39 5.25 -10.80
C SER A 155 6.10 5.99 -10.43
N ARG A 156 5.22 6.17 -11.42
CA ARG A 156 3.86 6.70 -11.26
C ARG A 156 2.81 5.60 -11.43
N THR A 157 1.55 5.96 -11.20
CA THR A 157 0.39 5.06 -11.36
C THR A 157 0.39 4.45 -12.76
N ARG A 158 0.25 3.12 -12.83
CA ARG A 158 0.39 2.37 -14.09
C ARG A 158 -0.25 0.99 -14.03
N VAL A 159 -0.43 0.41 -15.22
CA VAL A 159 -0.73 -1.01 -15.41
C VAL A 159 0.50 -1.87 -15.11
N LYS A 160 0.27 -3.00 -14.44
CA LYS A 160 1.23 -4.05 -14.11
C LYS A 160 0.71 -5.38 -14.67
N THR A 161 1.47 -6.10 -15.50
CA THR A 161 1.03 -7.28 -16.29
C THR A 161 2.05 -8.41 -16.24
N LEU A 162 1.65 -9.69 -16.12
CA LEU A 162 2.50 -10.91 -16.03
C LEU A 162 3.74 -10.99 -16.96
N ALA A 163 4.74 -11.75 -16.53
CA ALA A 163 5.88 -12.18 -17.36
C ALA A 163 5.57 -13.44 -18.17
N GLN A 164 6.29 -13.56 -19.28
CA GLN A 164 6.33 -14.72 -20.18
C GLN A 164 6.63 -16.04 -19.45
N ASP A 165 7.46 -16.01 -18.40
CA ASP A 165 7.86 -17.21 -17.65
C ASP A 165 6.67 -17.86 -16.92
N THR A 166 5.68 -17.06 -16.51
CA THR A 166 4.40 -17.53 -15.92
C THR A 166 3.48 -18.17 -16.97
N ILE A 167 3.54 -17.72 -18.23
CA ILE A 167 2.80 -18.33 -19.35
C ILE A 167 3.40 -19.72 -19.66
N ILE A 168 4.73 -19.81 -19.70
CA ILE A 168 5.46 -21.05 -20.01
C ILE A 168 5.33 -22.07 -18.87
N ALA A 169 5.47 -21.65 -17.61
CA ALA A 169 5.32 -22.53 -16.45
C ALA A 169 3.87 -23.03 -16.27
N ASN A 170 2.86 -22.29 -16.74
CA ASN A 170 1.46 -22.68 -16.68
C ASN A 170 0.96 -23.43 -17.92
N ALA A 171 1.72 -23.45 -19.03
CA ALA A 171 1.37 -24.22 -20.23
C ALA A 171 1.14 -25.71 -19.91
N ARG A 172 1.83 -26.26 -18.89
CA ARG A 172 1.62 -27.63 -18.36
C ARG A 172 0.19 -27.91 -17.92
N PHE A 173 -0.55 -26.88 -17.50
CA PHE A 173 -1.95 -26.99 -17.07
C PHE A 173 -2.95 -26.70 -18.21
N PHE A 174 -2.48 -26.44 -19.42
CA PHE A 174 -3.27 -26.19 -20.64
C PHE A 174 -2.84 -27.13 -21.79
N GLY A 175 -2.39 -28.35 -21.44
CA GLY A 175 -1.98 -29.36 -22.42
C GLY A 175 -0.69 -29.04 -23.15
N ASN A 176 0.22 -28.28 -22.52
CA ASN A 176 1.45 -27.73 -23.11
C ASN A 176 1.21 -26.80 -24.32
N ASP A 177 -0.01 -26.30 -24.51
CA ASP A 177 -0.34 -25.38 -25.60
C ASP A 177 -0.28 -23.93 -25.12
N ILE A 178 0.84 -23.27 -25.43
CA ILE A 178 1.11 -21.86 -25.09
C ILE A 178 0.04 -20.92 -25.68
N LYS A 179 -0.61 -21.30 -26.80
CA LYS A 179 -1.64 -20.46 -27.46
C LYS A 179 -2.98 -20.44 -26.72
N LYS A 180 -3.19 -21.35 -25.76
CA LYS A 180 -4.41 -21.41 -24.92
C LYS A 180 -4.28 -20.63 -23.62
N VAL A 181 -3.09 -20.13 -23.32
CA VAL A 181 -2.88 -19.20 -22.22
C VAL A 181 -3.28 -17.80 -22.72
N PRO A 182 -4.21 -17.09 -22.06
CA PRO A 182 -4.59 -15.73 -22.48
C PRO A 182 -3.35 -14.83 -22.52
N THR A 183 -3.03 -14.29 -23.71
CA THR A 183 -1.75 -13.61 -24.02
C THR A 183 -1.91 -12.11 -24.29
N SER A 184 -3.09 -11.54 -24.06
CA SER A 184 -3.39 -10.18 -24.51
C SER A 184 -2.82 -9.13 -23.55
N ALA A 185 -1.71 -8.52 -23.94
CA ALA A 185 -1.38 -7.14 -23.59
C ALA A 185 -1.09 -6.39 -24.90
N LEU A 186 -1.85 -5.33 -25.15
CA LEU A 186 -1.61 -4.43 -26.27
C LEU A 186 -0.24 -3.76 -26.10
N THR A 187 0.59 -3.88 -27.13
CA THR A 187 1.85 -3.17 -27.26
C THR A 187 1.61 -1.81 -27.90
N VAL A 188 2.05 -0.72 -27.26
CA VAL A 188 2.48 0.46 -28.02
C VAL A 188 3.97 0.28 -28.26
N GLY A 189 4.29 -0.11 -29.49
CA GLY A 189 5.66 -0.15 -30.01
C GLY A 189 6.24 1.26 -30.13
N VAL A 190 7.56 1.30 -30.12
CA VAL A 190 8.42 2.46 -30.36
C VAL A 190 7.84 3.35 -31.49
N GLY A 191 7.36 4.53 -31.12
CA GLY A 191 6.64 5.40 -32.05
C GLY A 191 6.04 6.66 -31.44
N THR A 192 6.67 7.28 -30.45
CA THR A 192 6.48 8.73 -30.24
C THR A 192 7.77 9.36 -29.75
N VAL A 193 8.31 10.12 -30.70
CA VAL A 193 9.56 10.86 -30.78
C VAL A 193 9.64 11.99 -29.75
N MET A 194 10.87 12.23 -29.31
CA MET A 194 11.48 13.49 -28.87
C MET A 194 10.52 14.67 -28.57
N ASP A 195 10.48 15.09 -27.30
CA ASP A 195 11.05 16.39 -26.94
C ASP A 195 11.40 16.45 -25.44
N ALA A 196 12.54 17.07 -25.17
CA ALA A 196 13.14 17.46 -23.87
C ALA A 196 14.60 16.97 -23.74
N LYS A 197 15.50 17.86 -24.16
CA LYS A 197 16.91 17.89 -23.79
C LYS A 197 17.05 17.91 -22.27
N GLU A 198 17.43 16.79 -21.67
CA GLU A 198 18.48 16.68 -20.63
C GLU A 198 18.53 15.25 -20.12
N VAL A 199 19.75 14.78 -19.91
CA VAL A 199 20.15 13.41 -19.57
C VAL A 199 19.28 12.84 -18.45
N ARG A 200 18.45 11.84 -18.76
CA ARG A 200 17.68 11.08 -17.75
C ARG A 200 18.15 9.63 -17.71
N SER A 201 18.86 9.34 -16.63
CA SER A 201 19.18 8.00 -16.13
C SER A 201 17.96 7.07 -16.19
N SER A 202 18.22 5.76 -16.34
CA SER A 202 17.25 4.65 -16.29
C SER A 202 16.30 4.65 -15.08
N LEU A 203 16.55 5.54 -14.11
CA LEU A 203 15.73 5.83 -12.95
C LEU A 203 14.39 6.51 -13.31
N VAL A 204 14.32 7.37 -14.33
CA VAL A 204 13.10 8.13 -14.67
C VAL A 204 12.24 7.38 -15.69
N SER A 205 11.60 6.28 -15.28
CA SER A 205 10.69 5.56 -16.18
C SER A 205 9.28 6.16 -16.12
N ARG A 206 8.88 6.86 -17.18
CA ARG A 206 7.47 7.06 -17.52
C ARG A 206 6.87 5.68 -17.86
N THR A 207 5.73 5.37 -17.25
CA THR A 207 4.87 4.17 -17.40
C THR A 207 5.48 2.98 -18.17
N ARG A 208 6.21 2.09 -17.48
CA ARG A 208 6.58 0.76 -18.02
C ARG A 208 5.62 -0.28 -17.47
N VAL A 209 4.99 -1.04 -18.36
CA VAL A 209 4.35 -2.30 -17.99
C VAL A 209 5.42 -3.20 -17.38
N LYS A 210 5.22 -3.67 -16.16
CA LYS A 210 6.04 -4.77 -15.63
C LYS A 210 5.20 -5.84 -14.95
N THR A 211 5.82 -6.99 -14.80
CA THR A 211 5.34 -8.27 -14.26
C THR A 211 4.93 -8.26 -12.80
N LEU A 212 3.72 -8.78 -12.51
CA LEU A 212 3.32 -9.35 -11.21
C LEU A 212 4.16 -10.59 -10.93
N ALA A 213 4.79 -10.67 -9.76
CA ALA A 213 5.63 -11.81 -9.41
C ALA A 213 4.80 -13.09 -9.25
N GLN A 214 5.38 -14.24 -9.61
CA GLN A 214 4.72 -15.54 -9.43
C GLN A 214 4.35 -15.78 -7.96
N ASP A 215 5.19 -15.32 -7.04
CA ASP A 215 4.96 -15.43 -5.61
C ASP A 215 3.74 -14.62 -5.16
N THR A 216 3.49 -13.44 -5.74
CA THR A 216 2.29 -12.64 -5.50
C THR A 216 1.02 -13.38 -5.92
N ILE A 217 1.05 -14.04 -7.09
CA ILE A 217 -0.09 -14.84 -7.56
C ILE A 217 -0.34 -16.02 -6.63
N ILE A 218 0.71 -16.76 -6.25
CA ILE A 218 0.61 -17.90 -5.33
C ILE A 218 0.07 -17.45 -3.97
N ALA A 219 0.57 -16.34 -3.44
CA ALA A 219 0.10 -15.77 -2.17
C ALA A 219 -1.37 -15.35 -2.24
N ASN A 220 -1.83 -14.86 -3.40
CA ASN A 220 -3.20 -14.41 -3.59
C ASN A 220 -4.16 -15.53 -4.02
N ALA A 221 -3.67 -16.68 -4.52
CA ALA A 221 -4.50 -17.81 -4.93
C ALA A 221 -5.43 -18.30 -3.81
N ARG A 222 -5.05 -18.14 -2.54
CA ARG A 222 -5.90 -18.45 -1.37
C ARG A 222 -7.26 -17.74 -1.38
N PHE A 223 -7.34 -16.57 -2.00
CA PHE A 223 -8.57 -15.80 -2.17
C PHE A 223 -9.42 -16.31 -3.34
N PHE A 224 -8.80 -16.98 -4.31
CA PHE A 224 -9.46 -17.50 -5.52
C PHE A 224 -9.70 -19.01 -5.45
N GLY A 225 -9.99 -19.53 -4.25
CA GLY A 225 -10.24 -20.96 -4.02
C GLY A 225 -9.00 -21.84 -4.23
N ASN A 226 -7.81 -21.30 -3.96
CA ASN A 226 -6.50 -21.92 -4.21
C ASN A 226 -6.23 -22.24 -5.70
N ASP A 227 -6.94 -21.58 -6.62
CA ASP A 227 -6.75 -21.73 -8.07
C ASP A 227 -6.00 -20.52 -8.65
N ILE A 228 -4.71 -20.72 -8.96
CA ILE A 228 -3.82 -19.73 -9.57
C ILE A 228 -4.40 -19.20 -10.90
N LYS A 229 -5.15 -20.02 -11.65
CA LYS A 229 -5.71 -19.60 -12.95
C LYS A 229 -6.82 -18.56 -12.82
N LYS A 230 -7.43 -18.46 -11.64
CA LYS A 230 -8.49 -17.50 -11.35
C LYS A 230 -7.96 -16.16 -10.82
N VAL A 231 -6.68 -16.10 -10.46
CA VAL A 231 -6.05 -14.86 -10.01
C VAL A 231 -5.84 -13.95 -11.22
N PRO A 232 -6.29 -12.68 -11.17
CA PRO A 232 -6.07 -11.74 -12.25
C PRO A 232 -4.58 -11.57 -12.59
N THR A 233 -4.30 -11.50 -13.88
CA THR A 233 -2.94 -11.46 -14.45
C THR A 233 -2.36 -10.06 -14.51
N SER A 234 -3.16 -9.06 -14.18
CA SER A 234 -2.74 -7.66 -14.19
C SER A 234 -3.48 -6.86 -13.12
N ALA A 235 -2.87 -5.76 -12.72
CA ALA A 235 -3.43 -4.81 -11.76
C ALA A 235 -3.08 -3.38 -12.18
N LEU A 236 -3.94 -2.45 -11.82
CA LEU A 236 -3.60 -1.03 -11.75
C LEU A 236 -3.00 -0.76 -10.38
N THR A 237 -1.95 0.03 -10.31
CA THR A 237 -1.29 0.33 -9.04
C THR A 237 -0.67 1.72 -9.05
N VAL A 238 -0.75 2.41 -7.91
CA VAL A 238 0.02 3.63 -7.66
C VAL A 238 1.51 3.33 -7.74
N GLY A 239 2.28 4.29 -8.24
CA GLY A 239 3.73 4.13 -8.32
C GLY A 239 4.41 4.38 -6.98
N VAL A 240 5.67 3.94 -6.86
CA VAL A 240 6.50 4.24 -5.68
C VAL A 240 6.64 5.76 -5.50
N GLY A 241 6.83 6.49 -6.60
CA GLY A 241 6.88 7.95 -6.61
C GLY A 241 5.56 8.60 -6.18
N THR A 242 4.42 8.02 -6.56
CA THR A 242 3.10 8.49 -6.11
C THR A 242 2.96 8.39 -4.59
N VAL A 243 3.43 7.30 -3.98
CA VAL A 243 3.42 7.14 -2.53
C VAL A 243 4.45 8.06 -1.85
N MET A 244 5.62 8.25 -2.46
CA MET A 244 6.67 9.15 -1.97
C MET A 244 6.28 10.64 -1.99
N ASP A 245 5.29 11.03 -2.81
CA ASP A 245 4.75 12.39 -2.85
C ASP A 245 3.77 12.68 -1.69
N ALA A 246 3.38 11.66 -0.92
CA ALA A 246 2.57 11.85 0.28
C ALA A 246 3.35 12.68 1.32
N LYS A 247 2.65 13.46 2.15
CA LYS A 247 3.33 14.20 3.24
C LYS A 247 3.86 13.28 4.33
N GLU A 248 3.23 12.13 4.50
CA GLU A 248 3.57 11.13 5.49
C GLU A 248 3.23 9.73 4.98
N VAL A 249 4.09 8.75 5.27
CA VAL A 249 3.89 7.34 4.93
C VAL A 249 3.92 6.50 6.20
N LEU A 250 2.86 5.72 6.41
CA LEU A 250 2.72 4.72 7.47
C LEU A 250 2.70 3.32 6.86
N ILE A 251 3.66 2.47 7.21
CA ILE A 251 3.69 1.06 6.79
C ILE A 251 3.39 0.15 7.98
N LEU A 252 2.39 -0.71 7.82
CA LEU A 252 1.98 -1.73 8.79
C LEU A 252 2.58 -3.08 8.40
N ILE A 253 3.24 -3.76 9.34
CA ILE A 253 3.94 -5.03 9.07
C ILE A 253 3.67 -6.01 10.22
N SER A 254 3.20 -7.21 9.90
CA SER A 254 2.94 -8.21 10.93
C SER A 254 3.31 -9.61 10.46
N GLY A 255 3.88 -10.38 11.38
CA GLY A 255 4.22 -11.79 11.23
C GLY A 255 5.60 -12.06 10.63
N THR A 256 6.14 -13.23 10.98
CA THR A 256 7.49 -13.69 10.60
C THR A 256 7.72 -13.75 9.09
N SER A 257 6.67 -14.03 8.30
CA SER A 257 6.73 -14.04 6.84
C SER A 257 7.17 -12.71 6.21
N LYS A 258 7.14 -11.61 6.96
CA LYS A 258 7.55 -10.26 6.52
C LYS A 258 8.86 -9.80 7.14
N ALA A 259 9.48 -10.60 8.02
CA ALA A 259 10.66 -10.18 8.77
C ALA A 259 11.86 -9.88 7.86
N TYR A 260 12.10 -10.76 6.88
CA TYR A 260 13.17 -10.55 5.91
C TYR A 260 12.94 -9.30 5.05
N ALA A 261 11.70 -9.05 4.63
CA ALA A 261 11.35 -7.85 3.88
C ALA A 261 11.54 -6.58 4.71
N LEU A 262 11.22 -6.60 6.01
CA LEU A 262 11.48 -5.49 6.92
C LEU A 262 12.99 -5.24 7.07
N HIS A 263 13.80 -6.28 7.26
CA HIS A 263 15.25 -6.19 7.28
C HIS A 263 15.80 -5.50 6.03
N MET A 264 15.40 -5.98 4.84
CA MET A 264 15.81 -5.39 3.56
C MET A 264 15.32 -3.94 3.38
N ALA A 265 14.17 -3.59 3.95
CA ALA A 265 13.60 -2.26 3.83
C ALA A 265 14.32 -1.21 4.69
N ILE A 266 14.94 -1.58 5.81
CA ILE A 266 15.39 -0.61 6.82
C ILE A 266 16.86 -0.74 7.24
N GLU A 267 17.47 -1.92 7.09
CA GLU A 267 18.88 -2.14 7.45
C GLU A 267 19.81 -2.19 6.23
N GLU A 268 19.28 -2.59 5.08
CA GLU A 268 20.00 -2.63 3.81
C GLU A 268 19.80 -1.35 3.00
N GLY A 269 20.60 -1.18 1.94
CA GLY A 269 20.55 0.01 1.09
C GLY A 269 19.30 0.10 0.21
N VAL A 270 18.95 1.32 -0.19
CA VAL A 270 17.85 1.61 -1.12
C VAL A 270 18.04 0.83 -2.42
N ASN A 271 17.07 -0.04 -2.75
CA ASN A 271 17.15 -0.97 -3.87
C ASN A 271 15.77 -1.19 -4.50
N HIS A 272 15.69 -1.13 -5.83
CA HIS A 272 14.45 -1.38 -6.56
C HIS A 272 13.92 -2.81 -6.47
N MET A 273 14.73 -3.78 -5.99
CA MET A 273 14.28 -5.14 -5.69
C MET A 273 13.43 -5.21 -4.42
N TRP A 274 13.55 -4.22 -3.52
CA TRP A 274 12.82 -4.12 -2.27
C TRP A 274 12.20 -2.73 -2.21
N THR A 275 11.10 -2.49 -2.93
CA THR A 275 10.65 -1.13 -3.24
C THR A 275 10.25 -0.31 -2.01
N VAL A 276 9.87 -0.94 -0.90
CA VAL A 276 9.67 -0.26 0.40
C VAL A 276 10.95 0.43 0.92
N SER A 277 12.14 -0.04 0.53
CA SER A 277 13.42 0.63 0.87
C SER A 277 13.51 2.07 0.36
N ALA A 278 12.71 2.44 -0.66
CA ALA A 278 12.63 3.83 -1.13
C ALA A 278 12.24 4.82 -0.01
N PHE A 279 11.45 4.38 0.96
CA PHE A 279 10.99 5.23 2.06
C PHE A 279 12.10 5.61 3.05
N GLN A 280 13.29 5.01 2.95
CA GLN A 280 14.48 5.52 3.67
C GLN A 280 14.78 6.99 3.27
N ASN A 281 14.43 7.39 2.05
CA ASN A 281 14.57 8.76 1.56
C ASN A 281 13.33 9.63 1.81
N HIS A 282 12.26 9.09 2.41
CA HIS A 282 11.03 9.84 2.66
C HIS A 282 11.15 10.66 3.96
N PRO A 283 10.83 11.97 3.95
CA PRO A 283 11.06 12.85 5.11
C PRO A 283 10.24 12.45 6.34
N ARG A 284 9.09 11.81 6.16
CA ARG A 284 8.20 11.34 7.23
C ARG A 284 7.75 9.92 6.99
N PHE A 285 8.65 8.97 7.23
CA PHE A 285 8.36 7.55 7.17
C PHE A 285 8.24 6.95 8.57
N LEU A 286 7.10 6.33 8.83
CA LEU A 286 6.77 5.60 10.04
C LEU A 286 6.45 4.13 9.69
N CYS A 287 7.11 3.21 10.36
CA CYS A 287 6.83 1.79 10.29
C CYS A 287 6.29 1.31 11.64
N VAL A 288 5.20 0.57 11.63
CA VAL A 288 4.61 -0.05 12.83
C VAL A 288 4.56 -1.55 12.59
N CYS A 289 5.20 -2.30 13.47
CA CYS A 289 5.28 -3.74 13.34
C CYS A 289 5.07 -4.50 14.65
N ASP A 290 4.68 -5.76 14.55
CA ASP A 290 4.72 -6.67 15.69
C ASP A 290 6.13 -7.24 15.93
N GLU A 291 6.35 -7.90 17.08
CA GLU A 291 7.63 -8.54 17.41
C GLU A 291 8.07 -9.55 16.35
N ASP A 292 7.13 -10.37 15.85
CA ASP A 292 7.39 -11.42 14.85
C ASP A 292 7.99 -10.87 13.55
N ALA A 293 7.58 -9.67 13.12
CA ALA A 293 8.14 -9.01 11.96
C ALA A 293 9.59 -8.53 12.19
N THR A 294 10.10 -8.49 13.43
CA THR A 294 11.47 -8.03 13.73
C THR A 294 12.52 -9.13 13.77
N MET A 295 12.13 -10.39 13.53
CA MET A 295 13.00 -11.56 13.73
C MET A 295 14.30 -11.57 12.92
N GLU A 296 14.34 -10.87 11.78
CA GLU A 296 15.53 -10.74 10.92
C GLU A 296 16.31 -9.44 11.16
N LEU A 297 15.87 -8.58 12.09
CA LEU A 297 16.56 -7.34 12.43
C LEU A 297 17.72 -7.59 13.39
N LYS A 298 18.75 -6.74 13.32
CA LYS A 298 19.83 -6.76 14.31
C LYS A 298 19.27 -6.39 15.68
N VAL A 299 19.73 -7.11 16.71
CA VAL A 299 19.39 -6.83 18.13
C VAL A 299 19.64 -5.36 18.49
N LYS A 300 20.70 -4.74 17.95
CA LYS A 300 21.01 -3.32 18.17
C LYS A 300 19.90 -2.39 17.62
N THR A 301 19.38 -2.70 16.43
CA THR A 301 18.28 -1.95 15.79
C THR A 301 17.01 -2.04 16.62
N VAL A 302 16.62 -3.25 17.02
CA VAL A 302 15.44 -3.49 17.87
C VAL A 302 15.58 -2.75 19.20
N ARG A 303 16.72 -2.86 19.89
CA ARG A 303 16.96 -2.17 21.17
C ARG A 303 16.88 -0.66 21.05
N TYR A 304 17.46 -0.09 19.98
CA TYR A 304 17.41 1.33 19.73
C TYR A 304 15.97 1.83 19.61
N PHE A 305 15.15 1.20 18.76
CA PHE A 305 13.77 1.65 18.58
C PHE A 305 12.86 1.32 19.77
N LYS A 306 13.09 0.22 20.49
CA LYS A 306 12.41 -0.06 21.76
C LYS A 306 12.68 1.03 22.81
N SER A 307 13.91 1.55 22.89
CA SER A 307 14.23 2.66 23.80
C SER A 307 13.53 3.98 23.43
N LEU A 308 13.06 4.12 22.19
CA LEU A 308 12.32 5.30 21.71
C LEU A 308 10.80 5.15 21.86
N MET A 309 10.30 3.98 22.27
CA MET A 309 8.86 3.73 22.42
C MET A 309 8.14 4.75 23.32
N PRO A 310 8.68 5.21 24.47
CA PRO A 310 8.01 6.25 25.26
C PRO A 310 7.75 7.55 24.47
N VAL A 311 8.66 7.92 23.58
CA VAL A 311 8.50 9.09 22.70
C VAL A 311 7.50 8.79 21.58
N HIS A 312 7.53 7.59 21.00
CA HIS A 312 6.59 7.21 19.95
C HIS A 312 5.16 7.01 20.45
N SER A 313 4.94 6.61 21.70
CA SER A 313 3.60 6.48 22.29
C SER A 313 2.86 7.82 22.35
N GLN A 314 3.57 8.94 22.54
CA GLN A 314 2.98 10.29 22.50
C GLN A 314 2.33 10.62 21.14
N LEU A 315 2.74 9.91 20.08
CA LEU A 315 2.17 10.07 18.74
C LEU A 315 0.76 9.49 18.61
N ILE A 316 0.28 8.72 19.59
CA ILE A 316 -1.06 8.12 19.59
C ILE A 316 -1.88 8.51 20.82
N GLU A 317 -1.32 9.33 21.71
CA GLU A 317 -2.01 9.88 22.86
C GLU A 317 -2.97 10.99 22.42
N ASP A 318 -4.20 10.94 22.95
CA ASP A 318 -5.18 12.01 22.78
C ASP A 318 -4.71 13.20 23.64
N ASN A 319 -4.75 14.42 23.10
CA ASN A 319 -4.33 15.63 23.81
C ASN A 319 -5.30 15.87 24.99
N GLY A 320 -5.02 15.27 26.16
CA GLY A 320 -5.90 15.31 27.33
C GLY A 320 -5.81 14.11 28.28
N ALA A 321 -5.11 13.02 27.93
CA ALA A 321 -4.80 11.96 28.91
C ALA A 321 -3.58 12.39 29.76
N PRO A 322 -3.65 12.36 31.11
CA PRO A 322 -2.47 12.58 31.93
C PRO A 322 -1.44 11.50 31.61
N SER A 323 -0.19 11.89 31.34
CA SER A 323 0.89 10.93 31.20
C SER A 323 1.02 10.14 32.51
N LEU A 324 0.57 8.89 32.52
CA LEU A 324 0.92 7.94 33.57
C LEU A 324 2.37 7.47 33.32
N LEU A 325 3.31 8.41 33.37
CA LEU A 325 4.70 8.08 33.58
C LEU A 325 4.94 8.16 35.08
N HIS A 326 4.99 6.96 35.64
CA HIS A 326 5.31 6.64 37.02
C HIS A 326 6.42 7.55 37.58
N THR A 327 6.05 8.25 38.64
CA THR A 327 6.95 8.49 39.77
C THR A 327 7.32 7.15 40.38
N GLU A 328 8.58 6.75 40.26
CA GLU A 328 9.20 5.85 41.24
C GLU A 328 10.51 6.49 41.70
N ASN A 329 10.52 6.82 42.99
CA ASN A 329 11.70 7.14 43.80
C ASN A 329 12.45 5.85 44.11
#